data_AF-A0A1F9CHB4-F1
#
_entry.id   AF-A0A1F9CHB4-F1
#
_cell.length_a   1.000
_cell.length_b   1.000
_cell.length_c   1.000
_cell.angle_alpha   90.00
_cell.angle_beta   90.00
_cell.angle_gamma   90.00
#
_symmetry.space_group_name_H-M   'P 1'
#
loop_
_entity.id
_entity.type
_entity.pdbx_description
1 polymer ?
#
loop_
_entity_poly.entity_id
_entity_poly.type
_entity_poly.pdbx_seq_one_letter_code
_entity_poly.pdbx_strand_id
1 'polypeptide(L)' 'MPNYADLNLSGLDIPQSTFDRLFEVNPDEWKKEIKGIEAFYGQFGDRLPQELTKHLLELKRHFS' A
#
# COMPACT_ATOMS: atom_id res chain seq x y z
N MET A 1 -10.51 -1.19 2.09
CA MET A 1 -10.05 -1.92 3.29
C MET A 1 -11.26 -2.62 3.89
N PRO A 2 -11.16 -3.91 4.25
CA PRO A 2 -12.25 -4.61 4.89
C PRO A 2 -12.42 -4.14 6.34
N ASN A 3 -13.66 -4.11 6.82
CA ASN A 3 -13.97 -4.03 8.23
C ASN A 3 -13.83 -5.41 8.89
N TYR A 4 -13.67 -5.45 10.21
CA TYR A 4 -13.56 -6.71 10.96
C TYR A 4 -14.71 -7.68 10.66
N ALA A 5 -15.92 -7.14 10.50
CA ALA A 5 -17.13 -7.90 10.19
C ALA A 5 -17.21 -8.44 8.75
N ASP A 6 -16.35 -7.96 7.84
CA ASP A 6 -16.35 -8.39 6.44
C ASP A 6 -15.68 -9.76 6.26
N LEU A 7 -14.90 -10.23 7.26
CA LEU A 7 -14.17 -11.49 7.21
C LEU A 7 -14.75 -12.52 8.19
N ASN A 8 -14.84 -13.78 7.74
CA ASN A 8 -15.11 -14.90 8.65
C ASN A 8 -13.82 -15.29 9.37
N LEU A 9 -13.71 -14.89 10.65
CA LEU A 9 -12.55 -15.20 11.50
C LEU A 9 -12.80 -16.40 12.43
N SER A 10 -13.85 -17.20 12.17
CA SER A 10 -14.16 -18.39 12.98
C SER A 10 -12.97 -19.36 13.02
N GLY A 11 -12.54 -19.73 14.22
CA GLY A 11 -11.37 -20.61 14.43
C GLY A 11 -10.04 -19.88 14.56
N LEU A 12 -10.02 -18.55 14.45
CA LEU A 12 -8.85 -17.70 14.71
C LEU A 12 -9.11 -16.85 15.95
N ASP A 13 -8.30 -17.02 17.00
CA ASP A 13 -8.35 -16.18 18.20
C ASP A 13 -7.57 -14.88 17.96
N ILE A 14 -8.15 -13.98 17.16
CA ILE A 14 -7.55 -12.69 16.79
C ILE A 14 -8.41 -11.57 17.38
N PRO A 15 -7.88 -10.80 18.35
CA PRO A 15 -8.59 -9.65 18.88
C PRO A 15 -8.71 -8.55 17.81
N GLN A 16 -9.74 -7.72 17.92
CA GLN A 16 -9.98 -6.62 16.99
C GLN A 16 -8.76 -5.68 16.86
N SER A 17 -8.05 -5.42 17.95
CA SER A 17 -6.83 -4.60 17.92
C SER A 17 -5.73 -5.16 17.01
N THR A 18 -5.60 -6.49 16.90
CA THR A 18 -4.66 -7.11 15.98
C THR A 18 -5.14 -6.95 14.54
N PHE A 19 -6.44 -7.11 14.28
CA PHE A 19 -7.00 -6.85 12.95
C PHE A 19 -6.78 -5.39 12.54
N ASP A 20 -7.13 -4.44 13.41
CA ASP A 20 -7.00 -3.01 13.13
C ASP A 20 -5.56 -2.65 12.79
N ARG A 21 -4.58 -3.24 13.50
CA ARG A 21 -3.16 -3.06 13.20
C ARG A 21 -2.72 -3.72 11.89
N LEU A 22 -3.24 -4.90 11.56
CA LEU A 22 -2.91 -5.59 10.29
C LEU A 22 -3.41 -4.81 9.06
N PHE A 23 -4.55 -4.15 9.20
CA PHE A 23 -5.20 -3.38 8.14
C PHE A 23 -4.97 -1.86 8.31
N GLU A 24 -4.07 -1.46 9.19
CA GLU A 24 -3.69 -0.05 9.37
C GLU A 24 -2.97 0.45 8.11
N VAL A 25 -3.40 1.61 7.60
CA VAL A 25 -2.72 2.31 6.51
C VAL A 25 -1.99 3.50 7.10
N ASN A 26 -0.67 3.38 7.26
CA ASN A 26 0.17 4.47 7.76
C ASN A 26 0.71 5.34 6.59
N PRO A 27 0.27 6.60 6.44
CA PRO A 27 0.68 7.44 5.32
C PRO A 27 2.19 7.71 5.25
N ASP A 28 2.88 7.79 6.40
CA ASP A 28 4.31 8.06 6.44
C ASP A 28 5.15 6.85 6.04
N GLU A 29 4.68 5.64 6.33
CA GLU A 29 5.28 4.40 5.82
C GLU A 29 5.07 4.29 4.31
N TRP A 30 3.85 4.56 3.83
CA TRP A 30 3.57 4.57 2.39
C TRP A 30 4.39 5.61 1.63
N LYS A 31 4.63 6.79 2.20
CA LYS A 31 5.55 7.79 1.62
C LYS A 31 6.98 7.29 1.49
N LYS A 32 7.45 6.42 2.41
CA LYS A 32 8.78 5.78 2.30
C LYS A 32 8.79 4.72 1.22
N GLU A 33 7.75 3.89 1.14
CA GLU A 33 7.60 2.86 0.11
C GLU A 33 7.54 3.48 -1.29
N ILE A 34 6.80 4.58 -1.47
CA ILE A 34 6.74 5.33 -2.73
C ILE A 34 8.15 5.75 -3.20
N LYS A 35 9.02 6.20 -2.30
CA LYS A 35 10.42 6.53 -2.64
C LYS A 35 11.21 5.28 -3.07
N GLY A 36 10.95 4.13 -2.44
CA GLY A 36 11.52 2.85 -2.86
C GLY A 36 11.07 2.44 -4.26
N ILE A 37 9.78 2.60 -4.57
CA ILE A 37 9.22 2.33 -5.91
C ILE A 37 9.84 3.26 -6.95
N GLU A 38 9.98 4.56 -6.65
CA GLU A 38 10.67 5.51 -7.54
C GLU A 38 12.11 5.08 -7.85
N ALA A 39 12.86 4.69 -6.82
CA ALA A 39 14.24 4.24 -6.98
C ALA A 39 14.31 2.95 -7.81
N PHE A 40 13.38 2.01 -7.60
CA PHE A 40 13.29 0.79 -8.40
C PHE A 40 12.92 1.09 -9.86
N TYR A 41 11.91 1.91 -10.11
CA TYR A 41 11.48 2.32 -11.44
C TYR A 41 12.58 3.07 -12.20
N GLY A 42 13.38 3.87 -11.49
CA GLY A 42 14.55 4.56 -12.05
C GLY A 42 15.59 3.62 -12.68
N GLN A 43 15.66 2.35 -12.26
CA GLN A 43 16.59 1.36 -12.84
C GLN A 43 16.25 0.99 -14.30
N PHE A 44 14.99 1.20 -14.71
CA PHE A 44 14.51 0.83 -16.05
C PHE A 44 14.60 1.99 -17.06
N GLY A 45 14.71 3.23 -16.57
CA GLY A 45 14.78 4.44 -17.39
C GLY A 45 13.67 4.47 -18.45
N ASP A 46 14.06 4.67 -19.71
CA ASP A 46 13.14 4.80 -20.85
C ASP A 46 12.35 3.52 -21.19
N ARG A 47 12.74 2.37 -20.62
CA ARG A 47 12.04 1.09 -20.86
C ARG A 47 10.84 0.87 -19.95
N LEU A 48 10.63 1.75 -18.96
CA LEU A 48 9.50 1.64 -18.06
C LEU A 48 8.18 1.95 -18.79
N PRO A 49 7.18 1.07 -18.76
CA PRO A 49 5.87 1.34 -19.34
C PRO A 49 5.23 2.61 -18.75
N GLN A 50 4.69 3.48 -19.60
CA GLN A 50 4.09 4.76 -19.18
C GLN A 50 2.94 4.58 -18.17
N GLU A 51 2.16 3.50 -18.29
CA GLU A 51 1.08 3.20 -17.35
C GLU A 51 1.59 2.98 -15.91
N LEU A 52 2.77 2.39 -15.72
CA LEU A 52 3.35 2.23 -14.38
C LEU A 52 3.73 3.58 -13.76
N THR A 53 4.28 4.49 -14.56
CA THR A 53 4.57 5.87 -14.13
C THR A 53 3.29 6.60 -13.74
N LYS A 54 2.21 6.42 -14.50
CA LYS A 54 0.90 7.01 -14.21
C LYS A 54 0.32 6.48 -12.90
N HIS A 55 0.38 5.18 -12.66
CA HIS A 55 -0.06 4.58 -11.39
C HIS A 55 0.76 5.06 -10.20
N LEU A 56 2.08 5.23 -10.35
CA LEU A 56 2.93 5.81 -9.32
C LEU A 56 2.53 7.27 -9.01
N LEU A 57 2.18 8.06 -10.02
CA LEU A 57 1.68 9.43 -9.83
C LEU A 57 0.32 9.46 -9.11
N GLU A 58 -0.58 8.54 -9.44
CA GLU A 58 -1.86 8.37 -8.75
C GLU A 58 -1.65 7.99 -7.28
N LEU A 59 -0.76 7.03 -7.01
CA LEU A 59 -0.40 6.61 -5.67
C LEU A 59 0.19 7.80 -4.87
N LYS A 60 1.12 8.55 -5.45
CA LYS A 60 1.66 9.78 -4.85
C LYS A 60 0.57 10.75 -4.46
N ARG A 61 -0.39 11.02 -5.35
CA ARG A 61 -1.51 11.94 -5.07
C ARG A 61 -2.40 11.47 -3.94
N HIS A 62 -2.60 10.16 -3.80
CA HIS A 62 -3.40 9.61 -2.70
C HIS A 62 -2.76 9.81 -1.33
N PHE A 63 -1.43 9.87 -1.28
CA PHE A 63 -0.64 10.04 -0.05
C PHE A 63 0.06 11.41 0.04
N SER A 64 -0.31 12.38 -0.79
CA SER A 64 0.24 13.75 -0.78
C SER A 64 -0.33 14.58 0.36
#